data_AF-E7G4N3-F1
#
_entry.id   AF-E7G4N3-F1
#
_cell.length_a   1.000
_cell.length_b   1.000
_cell.length_c   1.000
_cell.angle_alpha   90.00
_cell.angle_beta   90.00
_cell.angle_gamma   90.00
#
_symmetry.space_group_name_H-M   'P 1'
#
loop_
_entity.id
_entity.type
_entity.pdbx_description
1 polymer ?
#
loop_
_entity_poly.entity_id
_entity_poly.type
_entity_poly.pdbx_seq_one_letter_code
_entity_poly.pdbx_strand_id
1 'polypeptide(L)'
;MILSLSGLKMVLEAFPLMKILLTLFGMFYPSYLAFLLLKNLKQKENFETLINMDRPFIRGFITNVSNVKALFYFSSIFSSLNFSYHFLTLCFLVFLLVAESFLYFLCIALLFSNPKVKNLYFNHYKKIDFICALIFIGFVIYIATNLYKEWVGG
;
A
#
# COMPACT_ATOMS: atom_id res chain seq x y z
N MET A 1 14.22 13.52 -8.56
CA MET A 1 13.74 12.77 -7.39
C MET A 1 14.04 13.47 -6.07
N ILE A 2 15.31 13.82 -5.77
CA ILE A 2 15.64 14.55 -4.52
C ILE A 2 15.02 15.97 -4.51
N LEU A 3 15.09 16.69 -5.63
CA LEU A 3 14.48 18.03 -5.77
C LEU A 3 12.93 18.01 -5.75
N SER A 4 12.29 16.94 -6.22
CA SER A 4 10.83 16.80 -6.18
C SER A 4 10.34 16.44 -4.77
N LEU A 5 11.09 15.61 -4.04
CA LEU A 5 10.84 15.34 -2.62
C LEU A 5 10.95 16.62 -1.77
N SER A 6 11.99 17.43 -2.00
CA SER A 6 12.16 18.70 -1.28
C SER A 6 11.09 19.73 -1.62
N GLY A 7 10.65 19.81 -2.88
CA GLY A 7 9.57 20.69 -3.31
C GLY A 7 8.23 20.35 -2.65
N LEU A 8 7.86 19.06 -2.64
CA LEU A 8 6.64 18.60 -1.97
C LEU A 8 6.70 18.85 -0.45
N LYS A 9 7.87 18.63 0.17
CA LYS A 9 8.09 18.92 1.60
C LYS A 9 7.85 20.40 1.92
N MET A 10 8.36 21.32 1.11
CA MET A 10 8.12 22.77 1.30
C MET A 10 6.65 23.15 1.13
N VAL A 11 5.94 22.57 0.16
CA VAL A 11 4.51 22.83 -0.03
C VAL A 11 3.68 22.29 1.14
N LEU A 12 4.00 21.10 1.65
CA LEU A 12 3.33 20.52 2.82
C LEU A 12 3.65 21.29 4.11
N GLU A 13 4.84 21.86 4.24
CA GLU A 13 5.20 22.77 5.34
C GLU A 13 4.44 24.11 5.24
N ALA A 14 4.15 24.59 4.03
CA ALA A 14 3.32 25.79 3.83
C ALA A 14 1.85 25.59 4.25
N PHE A 15 1.34 24.35 4.24
CA PHE A 15 -0.03 24.01 4.63
C PHE A 15 -0.07 23.02 5.82
N PRO A 16 0.12 23.49 7.06
CA PRO A 16 0.28 22.62 8.23
C PRO A 16 -0.93 21.72 8.51
N LEU A 17 -2.16 22.21 8.24
CA LEU A 17 -3.38 21.41 8.39
C LEU A 17 -3.41 20.20 7.46
N MET A 18 -3.01 20.36 6.20
CA MET A 18 -3.00 19.28 5.22
C MET A 18 -1.96 18.23 5.60
N LYS A 19 -0.77 18.65 6.04
CA LYS A 19 0.27 17.77 6.56
C LYS A 19 -0.23 16.94 7.74
N ILE A 20 -0.85 17.57 8.74
CA ILE A 20 -1.40 16.88 9.93
C ILE A 20 -2.45 15.84 9.56
N LEU A 21 -3.41 16.19 8.69
CA LEU A 21 -4.43 15.25 8.22
C LEU A 21 -3.81 14.06 7.49
N LEU A 22 -2.86 14.31 6.59
CA LEU A 22 -2.17 13.25 5.86
C LEU A 22 -1.38 12.33 6.80
N THR A 23 -0.72 12.89 7.81
CA THR A 23 0.01 12.13 8.83
C THR A 23 -0.94 11.30 9.71
N LEU A 24 -2.10 11.84 10.09
CA LEU A 24 -3.13 11.10 10.83
C LEU A 24 -3.69 9.93 10.02
N PHE A 25 -4.06 10.15 8.76
CA PHE A 25 -4.49 9.06 7.86
C PHE A 25 -3.37 8.03 7.66
N GLY A 26 -2.13 8.50 7.52
CA GLY A 26 -0.94 7.67 7.39
C GLY A 26 -0.62 6.81 8.62
N MET A 27 -1.05 7.20 9.82
CA MET A 27 -0.93 6.38 11.02
C MET A 27 -2.15 5.47 11.23
N PHE A 28 -3.36 5.98 11.00
CA PHE A 28 -4.59 5.25 11.25
C PHE A 28 -4.72 4.01 10.36
N TYR A 29 -4.43 4.13 9.06
CA TYR A 29 -4.60 3.04 8.12
C TYR A 29 -3.65 1.84 8.38
N PRO A 30 -2.32 2.01 8.55
CA PRO A 30 -1.43 0.91 8.90
C PRO A 30 -1.76 0.31 10.27
N SER A 31 -2.21 1.12 11.24
CA SER A 31 -2.69 0.62 12.54
C SER A 31 -3.90 -0.30 12.38
N TYR A 32 -4.88 0.11 11.57
CA TYR A 32 -6.05 -0.70 11.25
C TYR A 32 -5.67 -2.02 10.55
N LEU A 33 -4.78 -1.96 9.57
CA LEU A 33 -4.26 -3.16 8.89
C LEU A 33 -3.53 -4.10 9.85
N ALA A 34 -2.64 -3.58 10.71
CA ALA A 34 -1.93 -4.37 11.70
C ALA A 34 -2.90 -5.07 12.65
N PHE A 35 -3.92 -4.34 13.13
CA PHE A 35 -4.97 -4.91 13.97
C PHE A 35 -5.72 -6.04 13.26
N LEU A 36 -6.12 -5.84 12.00
CA LEU A 36 -6.82 -6.85 11.20
C LEU A 36 -5.97 -8.10 11.01
N LEU A 37 -4.68 -7.96 10.68
CA LEU A 37 -3.75 -9.07 10.54
C LEU A 37 -3.59 -9.85 11.85
N LEU A 38 -3.38 -9.15 12.97
CA LEU A 38 -3.27 -9.77 14.29
C LEU A 38 -4.56 -10.49 14.73
N LYS A 39 -5.73 -9.93 14.39
CA LYS A 39 -7.02 -10.56 14.64
C LYS A 39 -7.14 -11.87 13.83
N ASN A 40 -6.72 -11.87 12.57
CA ASN A 40 -6.78 -13.04 11.69
C ASN A 40 -5.87 -14.20 12.16
N LEU A 41 -4.79 -13.92 12.90
CA LEU A 41 -3.94 -14.97 13.49
C LEU A 41 -4.70 -15.90 14.45
N LYS A 42 -5.67 -15.32 15.17
CA LYS A 42 -6.50 -16.03 16.17
C LYS A 42 -7.63 -16.82 15.52
N GLN A 43 -8.03 -16.45 14.31
CA GLN A 43 -9.11 -17.11 13.57
C GLN A 43 -8.58 -18.34 12.84
N LYS A 44 -9.34 -19.44 12.87
CA LYS A 44 -9.11 -20.59 11.97
C LYS A 44 -9.84 -20.27 10.67
N GLU A 45 -9.09 -19.78 9.69
CA GLU A 45 -9.60 -19.51 8.34
C GLU A 45 -9.83 -20.83 7.61
N ASN A 46 -11.06 -21.06 7.15
CA ASN A 46 -11.40 -22.20 6.30
C ASN A 46 -11.16 -21.79 4.84
N PHE A 47 -9.91 -21.91 4.39
CA PHE A 47 -9.49 -21.51 3.04
C PHE A 47 -10.20 -22.29 1.91
N GLU A 48 -10.85 -23.41 2.22
CA GLU A 48 -11.68 -24.15 1.27
C GLU A 48 -12.93 -23.36 0.84
N THR A 49 -13.49 -22.53 1.73
CA THR A 49 -14.64 -21.66 1.40
C THR A 49 -14.24 -20.50 0.48
N LEU A 50 -12.97 -20.08 0.51
CA LEU A 50 -12.44 -19.06 -0.40
C LEU A 50 -12.35 -19.56 -1.86
N ILE A 51 -12.29 -20.88 -2.07
CA ILE A 51 -12.25 -21.48 -3.41
C ILE A 51 -13.63 -21.46 -4.07
N ASN A 52 -14.70 -21.53 -3.27
CA ASN A 52 -16.09 -21.50 -3.71
C ASN A 52 -16.73 -20.10 -3.62
N MET A 53 -15.93 -19.04 -3.76
CA MET A 53 -16.43 -17.69 -3.66
C MET A 53 -17.19 -17.24 -4.90
N ASP A 54 -18.40 -16.70 -4.68
CA ASP A 54 -19.12 -15.96 -5.71
C ASP A 54 -18.37 -14.68 -6.09
N ARG A 55 -18.07 -14.51 -7.38
CA ARG A 55 -17.47 -13.30 -7.98
C ARG A 55 -16.07 -12.93 -7.44
N PRO A 56 -15.06 -13.82 -7.59
CA PRO A 56 -13.69 -13.56 -7.14
C PRO A 56 -13.09 -12.28 -7.77
N PHE A 57 -13.48 -11.94 -9.00
CA PHE A 57 -13.05 -10.71 -9.68
C PHE A 57 -13.50 -9.43 -8.98
N ILE A 58 -14.77 -9.32 -8.57
CA ILE A 58 -15.29 -8.10 -7.94
C ILE A 58 -14.66 -7.91 -6.56
N ARG A 59 -14.51 -9.01 -5.79
CA ARG A 59 -13.88 -8.92 -4.47
C ARG A 59 -12.39 -8.56 -4.58
N GLY A 60 -11.70 -9.13 -5.57
CA GLY A 60 -10.31 -8.75 -5.91
C GLY A 60 -10.20 -7.27 -6.31
N PHE A 61 -11.12 -6.79 -7.14
CA PHE A 61 -11.19 -5.38 -7.55
C PHE A 61 -11.41 -4.44 -6.36
N ILE A 62 -12.42 -4.70 -5.51
CA ILE A 62 -12.71 -3.88 -4.33
C ILE A 62 -11.53 -3.86 -3.37
N THR A 63 -10.88 -5.01 -3.15
CA THR A 63 -9.71 -5.10 -2.27
C THR A 63 -8.53 -4.30 -2.82
N ASN A 64 -8.33 -4.30 -4.15
CA ASN A 64 -7.28 -3.52 -4.80
C ASN A 64 -7.56 -2.01 -4.76
N VAL A 65 -8.80 -1.58 -5.07
CA VAL A 65 -9.18 -0.15 -5.01
C VAL A 65 -9.15 0.39 -3.58
N SER A 66 -9.54 -0.42 -2.60
CA SER A 66 -9.51 -0.03 -1.18
C SER A 66 -8.10 0.00 -0.59
N ASN A 67 -7.10 -0.52 -1.31
CA ASN A 67 -5.74 -0.52 -0.86
C ASN A 67 -5.15 0.89 -0.95
N VAL A 68 -5.20 1.63 0.16
CA VAL A 68 -4.61 2.98 0.28
C VAL A 68 -3.12 3.02 -0.12
N LYS A 69 -2.42 1.87 -0.16
CA LYS A 69 -1.07 1.76 -0.75
C LYS A 69 -1.03 2.24 -2.21
N ALA A 70 -2.05 1.93 -3.01
CA ALA A 70 -2.13 2.37 -4.39
C ALA A 70 -2.26 3.89 -4.48
N LEU A 71 -3.07 4.50 -3.61
CA LEU A 71 -3.21 5.95 -3.52
C LEU A 71 -1.87 6.63 -3.21
N PHE A 72 -1.10 6.12 -2.23
CA PHE A 72 0.23 6.65 -1.93
C PHE A 72 1.22 6.46 -3.08
N TYR A 73 1.22 5.30 -3.75
CA TYR A 73 2.07 5.04 -4.91
C TYR A 73 1.78 6.02 -6.05
N PHE A 74 0.50 6.15 -6.44
CA PHE A 74 0.08 7.08 -7.47
C PHE A 74 0.37 8.53 -7.08
N SER A 75 0.10 8.92 -5.83
CA SER A 75 0.41 10.27 -5.34
C SER A 75 1.91 10.60 -5.45
N SER A 76 2.78 9.65 -5.11
CA SER A 76 4.24 9.82 -5.26
C SER A 76 4.65 10.00 -6.72
N ILE A 77 4.05 9.25 -7.64
CA ILE A 77 4.34 9.38 -9.07
C ILE A 77 3.83 10.70 -9.61
N PHE A 78 2.55 11.03 -9.36
CA PHE A 78 1.94 12.29 -9.80
C PHE A 78 2.66 13.51 -9.23
N SER A 79 3.11 13.47 -7.98
CA SER A 79 3.92 14.54 -7.39
C SER A 79 5.27 14.74 -8.09
N SER A 80 5.79 13.73 -8.77
CA SER A 80 7.05 13.82 -9.51
C SER A 80 6.85 14.06 -11.01
N LEU A 81 5.61 14.11 -11.50
CA LEU A 81 5.30 14.38 -12.90
C LEU A 81 5.26 15.88 -13.17
N ASN A 82 6.08 16.33 -14.11
CA ASN A 82 5.94 17.68 -14.67
C ASN A 82 4.93 17.65 -15.81
N PHE A 83 3.77 18.30 -15.64
CA PHE A 83 2.74 18.36 -16.68
C PHE A 83 3.15 19.20 -17.91
N SER A 84 4.35 19.79 -17.91
CA SER A 84 4.95 20.45 -19.06
C SER A 84 5.55 19.47 -20.10
N TYR A 85 5.55 18.16 -19.83
CA TYR A 85 6.00 17.16 -20.80
C TYR A 85 5.03 17.02 -21.99
N HIS A 86 5.58 16.66 -23.15
CA HIS A 86 4.79 16.39 -24.35
C HIS A 86 3.76 15.27 -24.10
N PHE A 87 2.56 15.40 -24.67
CA PHE A 87 1.44 14.46 -24.43
C PHE A 87 1.82 12.98 -24.63
N LEU A 88 2.60 12.68 -25.69
CA LEU A 88 3.13 11.33 -25.95
C LEU A 88 3.97 10.77 -24.79
N THR A 89 4.77 11.60 -24.11
CA THR A 89 5.60 11.18 -22.98
C THR A 89 4.73 10.83 -21.77
N LEU A 90 3.69 11.61 -21.50
CA LEU A 90 2.72 11.32 -20.44
C LEU A 90 1.96 10.02 -20.74
N CYS A 91 1.49 9.83 -21.97
CA CYS A 91 0.84 8.58 -22.38
C CYS A 91 1.76 7.37 -22.25
N PHE A 92 3.03 7.48 -22.66
CA PHE A 92 3.99 6.40 -22.53
C PHE A 92 4.26 6.05 -21.06
N LEU A 93 4.37 7.05 -20.19
CA LEU A 93 4.59 6.84 -18.75
C LEU A 93 3.37 6.17 -18.09
N VAL A 94 2.15 6.60 -18.44
CA VAL A 94 0.92 5.93 -17.98
C VAL A 94 0.86 4.49 -18.49
N PHE A 95 1.20 4.26 -19.77
CA PHE A 95 1.25 2.91 -20.34
C PHE A 95 2.25 2.03 -19.60
N LEU A 96 3.45 2.54 -19.31
CA LEU A 96 4.48 1.80 -18.57
C LEU A 96 3.98 1.40 -17.17
N LEU A 97 3.32 2.30 -16.45
CA LEU A 97 2.74 2.02 -15.12
C LEU A 97 1.66 0.93 -15.16
N VAL A 98 0.79 0.98 -16.19
CA VAL A 98 -0.24 -0.04 -16.39
C VAL A 98 0.40 -1.38 -16.75
N ALA A 99 1.38 -1.38 -17.64
CA ALA A 99 2.10 -2.59 -18.07
C ALA A 99 2.87 -3.22 -16.91
N GLU A 100 3.58 -2.42 -16.10
CA GLU A 100 4.27 -2.86 -14.89
C GLU A 100 3.30 -3.53 -13.92
N SER A 101 2.19 -2.85 -13.61
CA SER A 101 1.16 -3.36 -12.71
C SER A 101 0.56 -4.66 -13.24
N PHE A 102 0.26 -4.72 -14.54
CA PHE A 102 -0.29 -5.91 -15.19
C PHE A 102 0.68 -7.07 -15.12
N LEU A 103 1.96 -6.86 -15.45
CA LEU A 103 3.00 -7.89 -15.39
C LEU A 103 3.20 -8.40 -13.96
N TYR A 104 3.19 -7.51 -12.97
CA TYR A 104 3.28 -7.88 -11.57
C TYR A 104 2.12 -8.80 -11.14
N PHE A 105 0.88 -8.39 -11.42
CA PHE A 105 -0.30 -9.20 -11.08
C PHE A 105 -0.37 -10.51 -11.88
N LEU A 106 0.05 -10.49 -13.16
CA LEU A 106 0.13 -11.70 -13.98
C LEU A 106 1.14 -12.68 -13.40
N CYS A 107 2.32 -12.21 -13.00
CA CYS A 107 3.34 -13.04 -12.36
C CYS A 107 2.82 -13.67 -11.05
N ILE A 108 2.17 -12.88 -10.19
CA ILE A 108 1.54 -13.39 -8.97
C ILE A 108 0.45 -14.42 -9.29
N ALA A 109 -0.41 -14.14 -10.28
CA ALA A 109 -1.47 -15.06 -10.67
C ALA A 109 -0.92 -16.41 -11.16
N LEU A 110 0.15 -16.39 -11.96
CA LEU A 110 0.84 -17.60 -12.40
C LEU A 110 1.49 -18.35 -11.23
N LEU A 111 2.12 -17.63 -10.31
CA LEU A 111 2.76 -18.21 -9.13
C LEU A 111 1.75 -18.90 -8.20
N PHE A 112 0.60 -18.28 -7.95
CA PHE A 112 -0.47 -18.82 -7.09
C PHE A 112 -1.44 -19.78 -7.81
N SER A 113 -1.34 -19.90 -9.14
CA SER A 113 -2.05 -20.93 -9.92
C SER A 113 -1.52 -22.34 -9.59
N ASN A 114 -0.26 -22.45 -9.17
CA ASN A 114 0.32 -23.73 -8.77
C ASN A 114 -0.17 -24.14 -7.35
N PRO A 115 -0.85 -25.29 -7.20
CA PRO A 115 -1.38 -25.73 -5.91
C PRO A 115 -0.30 -25.93 -4.84
N LYS A 116 0.94 -26.28 -5.25
CA LYS A 116 2.06 -26.44 -4.31
C LYS A 116 2.43 -25.13 -3.63
N VAL A 117 2.48 -24.05 -4.40
CA VAL A 117 2.84 -22.71 -3.91
C VAL A 117 1.73 -22.16 -3.02
N LYS A 118 0.47 -22.34 -3.45
CA LYS A 118 -0.71 -21.99 -2.66
C LYS A 118 -0.73 -22.71 -1.32
N ASN A 119 -0.45 -24.02 -1.29
CA ASN A 119 -0.42 -24.80 -0.05
C ASN A 119 0.75 -24.38 0.87
N LEU A 120 1.93 -24.09 0.31
CA LEU A 120 3.06 -23.59 1.07
C LEU A 120 2.74 -22.24 1.74
N TYR A 121 2.09 -21.34 0.99
CA TYR A 121 1.60 -20.08 1.52
C TYR A 121 0.59 -20.31 2.65
N PHE A 122 -0.40 -21.19 2.47
CA PHE A 122 -1.38 -21.52 3.52
C PHE A 122 -0.79 -22.22 4.75
N ASN A 123 0.36 -22.89 4.63
CA ASN A 123 1.04 -23.41 5.82
C ASN A 123 1.77 -22.32 6.62
N HIS A 124 2.09 -21.19 5.99
CA HIS A 124 2.90 -20.12 6.59
C HIS A 124 2.17 -18.77 6.73
N TYR A 125 0.91 -18.66 6.29
CA TYR A 125 0.18 -17.39 6.23
C TYR A 125 0.17 -16.65 7.57
N LYS A 126 0.00 -17.36 8.70
CA LYS A 126 0.03 -16.75 10.04
C LYS A 126 1.37 -16.10 10.37
N LYS A 127 2.48 -16.71 9.95
CA LYS A 127 3.81 -16.11 10.16
C LYS A 127 3.97 -14.86 9.28
N ILE A 128 3.50 -14.94 8.03
CA ILE A 128 3.53 -13.80 7.09
C ILE A 128 2.69 -12.64 7.65
N ASP A 129 1.45 -12.89 8.06
CA ASP A 129 0.53 -11.90 8.63
C ASP A 129 1.12 -11.26 9.90
N PHE A 130 1.76 -12.05 10.76
CA PHE A 130 2.43 -11.54 11.96
C PHE A 130 3.61 -10.61 11.63
N ILE A 131 4.48 -11.01 10.69
CA ILE A 131 5.61 -10.19 10.24
C ILE A 131 5.10 -8.89 9.60
N CYS A 132 4.07 -8.97 8.75
CA CYS A 132 3.44 -7.81 8.14
C CYS A 132 2.85 -6.86 9.19
N ALA A 133 2.18 -7.39 10.22
CA ALA A 133 1.65 -6.58 11.31
C ALA A 133 2.76 -5.86 12.08
N LEU A 134 3.88 -6.53 12.37
CA LEU A 134 5.04 -5.91 13.01
C LEU A 134 5.63 -4.77 12.17
N ILE A 135 5.75 -4.97 10.85
CA ILE A 135 6.24 -3.93 9.92
C ILE A 135 5.31 -2.72 9.94
N PHE A 136 3.98 -2.93 9.89
CA PHE A 136 3.02 -1.83 9.94
C PHE A 136 3.04 -1.08 11.27
N ILE A 137 3.15 -1.79 12.39
CA ILE A 137 3.34 -1.16 13.71
C ILE A 137 4.64 -0.35 13.73
N GLY A 138 5.72 -0.89 13.16
CA GLY A 138 7.00 -0.18 13.01
C GLY A 138 6.85 1.14 12.23
N PHE A 139 6.09 1.14 11.12
CA PHE A 139 5.79 2.37 10.38
C PHE A 139 5.01 3.37 11.22
N VAL A 140 4.01 2.94 11.99
CA VAL A 140 3.22 3.83 12.86
C VAL A 140 4.12 4.47 13.92
N ILE A 141 4.98 3.69 14.58
CA ILE A 141 5.94 4.20 15.57
C ILE A 141 6.90 5.20 14.92
N TYR A 142 7.41 4.89 13.73
CA TYR A 142 8.29 5.79 12.98
C TYR A 142 7.60 7.14 12.64
N ILE A 143 6.35 7.09 12.19
CA ILE A 143 5.59 8.31 11.88
C ILE A 143 5.29 9.10 13.16
N ALA A 144 4.89 8.44 14.25
CA ALA A 144 4.59 9.07 15.52
C ALA A 144 5.83 9.74 16.15
N THR A 145 6.99 9.09 16.10
CA THR A 145 8.25 9.66 16.61
C THR A 145 8.70 10.87 15.79
N ASN A 146 8.51 10.86 14.47
CA ASN A 146 8.78 12.04 13.64
C ASN A 146 7.82 13.18 13.95
N LEU A 147 6.52 12.91 14.12
CA LEU A 147 5.53 13.92 14.50
C LEU A 147 5.85 14.55 15.86
N TYR A 148 6.24 13.73 16.85
CA TYR A 148 6.64 14.22 18.18
C TYR A 148 7.87 15.13 18.11
N LYS A 149 8.89 14.74 17.33
CA LYS A 149 10.09 15.57 17.13
C LYS A 149 9.77 16.92 16.48
N GLU A 150 8.86 16.96 15.52
CA GLU A 150 8.41 18.22 14.90
C GLU A 150 7.67 19.12 15.90
N TRP A 151 6.90 18.55 16.83
CA TRP A 151 6.20 19.31 17.87
C TRP A 151 7.08 19.82 19.00
N VAL A 152 8.16 19.10 19.34
CA VAL A 152 9.09 19.48 20.42
C VAL A 152 10.27 20.31 19.92
N GLY A 153 10.65 20.15 18.65
CA GLY A 153 11.77 20.85 18.03
C GLY A 153 11.40 22.11 17.24
N GLY A 154 10.12 22.51 17.24
CA GLY A 154 9.62 23.78 16.71
C GLY A 154 9.31 24.76 17.83
#